data_AF-A0A6A4G9H4-F1
#
_entry.id   AF-A0A6A4G9H4-F1
#
_cell.length_a   1.000
_cell.length_b   1.000
_cell.length_c   1.000
_cell.angle_alpha   90.00
_cell.angle_beta   90.00
_cell.angle_gamma   90.00
#
_symmetry.space_group_name_H-M   'P 1'
#
loop_
_entity.id
_entity.type
_entity.pdbx_description
1 polymer ?
#
loop_
_entity_poly.entity_id
_entity_poly.type
_entity_poly.pdbx_seq_one_letter_code
_entity_poly.pdbx_strand_id
1 'polypeptide(L)'
;MRGKLEVGANAWRAQLLSLLQQRGQAQKALALFTPEASASVRTAGALTASPLALKLLSSAVESRRSEWSQVLAVERDPKRQRVSDGSKNDAVFAAKLAQSIVKTYASTSAAAVKEAELEDLVVALDLACVALYVACALEHAVRLGDLVVDNLLYQVAKKYAEIPSMRVAASCVAACIHVRLWNAHATVCKASGGDIAKRSQLMVLLDQDDDCTSRVMQQFELVAAFPDPMGYHSEQFTRLLLGHVNTCVTLLVADKNPEAVLIVADSTLSRWIDHLQKLPGQNSKLASSFSDRTFRILWKCAAVADGAKQKSAETASTALRFRSTALTFLLKCSNYTALYFIQQVHRVGVQHERVTNRSQRGLQEVYAFYAREANDLSQAVPDAPHMYTVRKVMR
;
A
#
# COMPACT_ATOMS: atom_id res chain seq x y z
N MET A 1 23.14 -32.49 -27.80
CA MET A 1 23.30 -31.01 -27.88
C MET A 1 22.46 -30.29 -26.81
N ARG A 2 22.67 -30.53 -25.51
CA ARG A 2 21.95 -29.83 -24.41
C ARG A 2 22.73 -28.65 -23.79
N GLY A 3 24.05 -28.59 -23.96
CA GLY A 3 24.90 -27.61 -23.27
C GLY A 3 24.98 -26.20 -23.87
N LYS A 4 24.57 -25.95 -25.13
CA LYS A 4 24.67 -24.61 -25.74
C LYS A 4 23.52 -23.66 -25.35
N LEU A 5 22.34 -24.19 -25.05
CA LEU A 5 21.16 -23.39 -24.68
C LEU A 5 21.22 -22.87 -23.24
N GLU A 6 21.74 -23.67 -22.29
CA GLU A 6 21.88 -23.27 -20.89
C GLU A 6 22.94 -22.17 -20.69
N VAL A 7 24.04 -22.23 -21.47
CA VAL A 7 25.11 -21.21 -21.43
C VAL A 7 24.60 -19.86 -21.97
N GLY A 8 23.79 -19.87 -23.03
CA GLY A 8 23.13 -18.67 -23.56
C GLY A 8 22.10 -18.09 -22.59
N ALA A 9 21.28 -18.94 -21.96
CA ALA A 9 20.28 -18.53 -20.98
C ALA A 9 20.88 -17.87 -19.74
N ASN A 10 22.03 -18.36 -19.27
CA ASN A 10 22.72 -17.77 -18.12
C ASN A 10 23.47 -16.48 -18.46
N ALA A 11 23.99 -16.35 -19.70
CA ALA A 11 24.70 -15.14 -20.14
C ALA A 11 23.78 -13.91 -20.24
N TRP A 12 22.59 -14.04 -20.83
CA TRP A 12 21.66 -12.90 -20.93
C TRP A 12 21.09 -12.49 -19.56
N ARG A 13 20.82 -13.46 -18.68
CA ARG A 13 20.35 -13.19 -17.31
C ARG A 13 21.40 -12.45 -16.50
N ALA A 14 22.67 -12.86 -16.62
CA ALA A 14 23.79 -12.15 -16.01
C ALA A 14 23.95 -10.74 -16.58
N GLN A 15 23.83 -10.57 -17.90
CA GLN A 15 23.84 -9.27 -18.55
C GLN A 15 22.71 -8.37 -18.02
N LEU A 16 21.49 -8.90 -17.91
CA LEU A 16 20.34 -8.14 -17.42
C LEU A 16 20.53 -7.69 -15.97
N LEU A 17 21.02 -8.57 -15.09
CA LEU A 17 21.32 -8.19 -13.72
C LEU A 17 22.45 -7.16 -13.63
N SER A 18 23.46 -7.25 -14.50
CA SER A 18 24.56 -6.28 -14.53
C SER A 18 24.08 -4.88 -14.92
N LEU A 19 23.13 -4.78 -15.87
CA LEU A 19 22.51 -3.50 -16.25
C LEU A 19 21.78 -2.87 -15.07
N LEU A 20 21.10 -3.66 -14.24
CA LEU A 20 20.30 -3.15 -13.12
C LEU A 20 21.10 -2.79 -11.86
N GLN A 21 22.40 -3.08 -11.86
CA GLN A 21 23.32 -2.55 -10.86
C GLN A 21 23.72 -1.10 -11.17
N GLN A 22 23.49 -0.62 -12.40
CA GLN A 22 23.83 0.72 -12.86
C GLN A 22 22.55 1.53 -13.09
N ARG A 23 22.48 2.74 -12.53
CA ARG A 23 21.40 3.68 -12.85
C ARG A 23 21.53 4.19 -14.29
N GLY A 24 20.42 4.52 -14.93
CA GLY A 24 20.38 4.99 -16.32
C GLY A 24 20.32 3.89 -17.37
N GLN A 25 20.24 2.61 -16.98
CA GLN A 25 20.20 1.46 -17.89
C GLN A 25 18.83 0.77 -17.91
N ALA A 26 17.82 1.30 -17.22
CA ALA A 26 16.54 0.63 -17.06
C ALA A 26 15.84 0.37 -18.41
N GLN A 27 15.91 1.31 -19.35
CA GLN A 27 15.30 1.18 -20.68
C GLN A 27 15.91 0.03 -21.48
N LYS A 28 17.24 -0.11 -21.43
CA LYS A 28 17.96 -1.20 -22.09
C LYS A 28 17.62 -2.55 -21.45
N ALA A 29 17.57 -2.59 -20.12
CA ALA A 29 17.18 -3.78 -19.37
C ALA A 29 15.73 -4.20 -19.71
N LEU A 30 14.80 -3.24 -19.79
CA LEU A 30 13.41 -3.49 -20.11
C LEU A 30 13.23 -4.03 -21.53
N ALA A 31 13.92 -3.44 -22.51
CA ALA A 31 13.91 -3.93 -23.90
C ALA A 31 14.43 -5.37 -24.03
N LEU A 32 15.46 -5.72 -23.25
CA LEU A 32 16.01 -7.09 -23.24
C LEU A 32 15.08 -8.10 -22.54
N PHE A 33 14.40 -7.69 -21.45
CA PHE A 33 13.59 -8.61 -20.66
C PHE A 33 12.20 -8.87 -21.25
N THR A 34 11.57 -7.87 -21.89
CA THR A 34 10.17 -7.96 -22.33
C THR A 34 9.89 -9.17 -23.25
N PRO A 35 10.72 -9.49 -24.26
CA PRO A 35 10.51 -10.65 -25.12
C PRO A 35 10.59 -11.99 -24.35
N GLU A 36 11.57 -12.12 -23.46
CA GLU A 36 11.78 -13.30 -22.62
C GLU A 36 10.64 -13.51 -21.61
N ALA A 37 10.17 -12.41 -21.02
CA ALA A 37 9.05 -12.40 -20.08
C ALA A 37 7.77 -12.96 -20.73
N SER A 38 7.43 -12.50 -21.94
CA SER A 38 6.29 -13.05 -22.68
C SER A 38 6.47 -14.52 -23.06
N ALA A 39 7.65 -14.89 -23.55
CA ALA A 39 7.92 -16.28 -23.93
C ALA A 39 7.74 -17.23 -22.73
N SER A 40 8.19 -16.80 -21.55
CA SER A 40 8.06 -17.56 -20.29
C SER A 40 6.60 -17.80 -19.91
N VAL A 41 5.76 -16.75 -19.98
CA VAL A 41 4.33 -16.83 -19.61
C VAL A 41 3.54 -17.66 -20.62
N ARG A 42 3.79 -17.51 -21.93
CA ARG A 42 3.08 -18.26 -22.97
C ARG A 42 3.32 -19.77 -22.89
N THR A 43 4.55 -20.17 -22.54
CA THR A 43 4.97 -21.58 -22.54
C THR A 43 4.45 -22.36 -21.32
N ALA A 44 4.23 -21.69 -20.19
CA ALA A 44 3.97 -22.35 -18.91
C ALA A 44 2.51 -22.76 -18.67
N GLY A 45 1.54 -22.20 -19.39
CA GLY A 45 0.12 -22.45 -19.14
C GLY A 45 -0.30 -22.00 -17.73
N ALA A 46 -0.71 -20.74 -17.60
CA ALA A 46 -1.08 -20.15 -16.30
C ALA A 46 -2.34 -20.82 -15.71
N LEU A 47 -2.15 -21.84 -14.86
CA LEU A 47 -3.25 -22.62 -14.26
C LEU A 47 -3.58 -22.24 -12.81
N THR A 48 -2.82 -21.36 -12.14
CA THR A 48 -2.87 -21.31 -10.65
C THR A 48 -2.81 -19.93 -9.98
N ALA A 49 -2.39 -18.87 -10.66
CA ALA A 49 -2.46 -17.54 -10.06
C ALA A 49 -3.93 -17.09 -10.03
N SER A 50 -4.33 -16.33 -9.01
CA SER A 50 -5.65 -15.67 -9.01
C SER A 50 -5.81 -14.91 -10.35
N PRO A 51 -6.76 -15.30 -11.22
CA PRO A 51 -6.93 -14.66 -12.53
C PRO A 51 -7.06 -13.15 -12.41
N LEU A 52 -7.70 -12.70 -11.33
CA LEU A 52 -7.87 -11.31 -10.98
C LEU A 52 -6.56 -10.59 -10.62
N ALA A 53 -5.68 -11.24 -9.85
CA ALA A 53 -4.39 -10.66 -9.48
C ALA A 53 -3.48 -10.46 -10.71
N LEU A 54 -3.49 -11.43 -11.64
CA LEU A 54 -2.76 -11.29 -12.92
C LEU A 54 -3.39 -10.23 -13.82
N LYS A 55 -4.73 -10.16 -13.89
CA LYS A 55 -5.44 -9.13 -14.65
C LYS A 55 -5.05 -7.74 -14.17
N LEU A 56 -5.05 -7.51 -12.86
CA LEU A 56 -4.63 -6.24 -12.25
C LEU A 56 -3.17 -5.88 -12.53
N LEU A 57 -2.25 -6.85 -12.49
CA LEU A 57 -0.85 -6.61 -12.86
C LEU A 57 -0.70 -6.33 -14.36
N SER A 58 -1.46 -7.02 -15.21
CA SER A 58 -1.49 -6.73 -16.65
C SER A 58 -1.95 -5.30 -16.88
N SER A 59 -3.06 -4.89 -16.26
CA SER A 59 -3.57 -3.52 -16.34
C SER A 59 -2.56 -2.47 -15.88
N ALA A 60 -1.82 -2.74 -14.79
CA ALA A 60 -0.76 -1.85 -14.32
C ALA A 60 0.31 -1.64 -15.40
N VAL A 61 0.77 -2.72 -16.03
CA VAL A 61 1.80 -2.68 -17.09
C VAL A 61 1.23 -2.04 -18.37
N GLU A 62 0.05 -2.43 -18.80
CA GLU A 62 -0.62 -1.95 -20.02
C GLU A 62 -0.86 -0.44 -20.01
N SER A 63 -1.19 0.12 -18.85
CA SER A 63 -1.37 1.58 -18.67
C SER A 63 -0.11 2.39 -19.05
N ARG A 64 1.04 1.73 -19.11
CA ARG A 64 2.35 2.32 -19.44
C ARG A 64 2.96 1.76 -20.72
N ARG A 65 2.60 0.53 -21.08
CA ARG A 65 3.20 -0.27 -22.16
C ARG A 65 2.08 -1.02 -22.89
N SER A 66 1.39 -0.34 -23.80
CA SER A 66 0.29 -0.92 -24.59
C SER A 66 0.70 -2.15 -25.41
N GLU A 67 1.99 -2.25 -25.77
CA GLU A 67 2.58 -3.40 -26.46
C GLU A 67 2.50 -4.69 -25.62
N TRP A 68 2.43 -4.59 -24.29
CA TRP A 68 2.43 -5.75 -23.40
C TRP A 68 1.28 -6.74 -23.66
N SER A 69 0.06 -6.22 -23.86
CA SER A 69 -1.11 -7.05 -24.16
C SER A 69 -1.00 -7.72 -25.52
N GLN A 70 -0.44 -7.03 -26.52
CA GLN A 70 -0.18 -7.60 -27.84
C GLN A 70 0.79 -8.78 -27.74
N VAL A 71 1.87 -8.60 -26.98
CA VAL A 71 2.93 -9.60 -26.80
C VAL A 71 2.42 -10.83 -26.01
N LEU A 72 1.40 -10.66 -25.15
CA LEU A 72 0.69 -11.77 -24.48
C LEU A 72 -0.39 -12.43 -25.35
N ALA A 73 -1.01 -11.67 -26.27
CA ALA A 73 -2.08 -12.12 -27.15
C ALA A 73 -1.59 -12.90 -28.39
N VAL A 74 -0.31 -12.77 -28.78
CA VAL A 74 0.28 -13.59 -29.86
C VAL A 74 0.14 -15.08 -29.49
N GLU A 75 -0.70 -15.77 -30.26
CA GLU A 75 -1.31 -17.08 -30.03
C GLU A 75 -0.50 -18.05 -29.15
N ARG A 76 -1.21 -18.59 -28.15
CA ARG A 76 -0.80 -19.76 -27.37
C ARG A 76 -0.67 -20.95 -28.33
N ASP A 77 0.55 -21.31 -28.73
CA ASP A 77 0.75 -22.56 -29.47
C ASP A 77 0.49 -23.74 -28.50
N PRO A 78 -0.64 -24.48 -28.65
CA PRO A 78 -1.04 -25.53 -27.70
C PRO A 78 -0.01 -26.66 -27.63
N LYS A 79 0.87 -26.77 -28.63
CA LYS A 79 1.87 -27.83 -28.76
C LYS A 79 3.12 -27.63 -27.89
N ARG A 80 3.30 -26.47 -27.24
CA ARG A 80 4.48 -26.14 -26.41
C ARG A 80 4.20 -26.03 -24.92
N GLN A 81 3.16 -26.67 -24.40
CA GLN A 81 3.00 -26.82 -22.95
C GLN A 81 4.03 -27.83 -22.40
N ARG A 82 5.15 -27.32 -21.89
CA ARG A 82 6.06 -28.10 -21.04
C ARG A 82 6.17 -27.40 -19.70
N VAL A 83 5.44 -27.89 -18.70
CA VAL A 83 5.76 -27.61 -17.30
C VAL A 83 7.11 -28.28 -17.05
N SER A 84 8.18 -27.48 -17.01
CA SER A 84 9.56 -27.96 -16.94
C SER A 84 10.34 -27.16 -15.90
N ASP A 85 11.54 -27.64 -15.55
CA ASP A 85 12.50 -26.91 -14.71
C ASP A 85 12.77 -25.46 -15.18
N GLY A 86 12.47 -25.14 -16.44
CA GLY A 86 12.51 -23.79 -16.99
C GLY A 86 11.60 -22.81 -16.24
N SER A 87 10.34 -23.17 -15.98
CA SER A 87 9.36 -22.29 -15.34
C SER A 87 9.75 -21.90 -13.91
N LYS A 88 10.37 -22.83 -13.17
CA LYS A 88 10.93 -22.55 -11.84
C LYS A 88 12.07 -21.53 -11.92
N ASN A 89 12.99 -21.72 -12.86
CA ASN A 89 14.13 -20.82 -13.05
C ASN A 89 13.68 -19.43 -13.49
N ASP A 90 12.66 -19.34 -14.36
CA ASP A 90 12.09 -18.06 -14.82
C ASP A 90 11.40 -17.30 -13.68
N ALA A 91 10.60 -17.99 -12.86
CA ALA A 91 9.93 -17.40 -11.71
C ALA A 91 10.94 -16.87 -10.66
N VAL A 92 11.94 -17.68 -10.32
CA VAL A 92 13.01 -17.27 -9.38
C VAL A 92 13.82 -16.11 -9.94
N PHE A 93 14.14 -16.15 -11.24
CA PHE A 93 14.88 -15.08 -11.90
C PHE A 93 14.07 -13.77 -11.90
N ALA A 94 12.79 -13.82 -12.25
CA ALA A 94 11.93 -12.66 -12.27
C ALA A 94 11.75 -12.02 -10.88
N ALA A 95 11.60 -12.84 -9.83
CA ALA A 95 11.58 -12.34 -8.46
C ALA A 95 12.92 -11.70 -8.04
N LYS A 96 14.05 -12.30 -8.42
CA LYS A 96 15.39 -11.71 -8.20
C LYS A 96 15.57 -10.40 -8.95
N LEU A 97 15.04 -10.31 -10.17
CA LEU A 97 15.09 -9.12 -11.01
C LEU A 97 14.35 -7.96 -10.35
N ALA A 98 13.09 -8.19 -9.95
CA ALA A 98 12.28 -7.22 -9.20
C ALA A 98 12.97 -6.80 -7.90
N GLN A 99 13.52 -7.76 -7.14
CA GLN A 99 14.27 -7.48 -5.92
C GLN A 99 15.51 -6.61 -6.17
N SER A 100 16.26 -6.86 -7.25
CA SER A 100 17.43 -6.07 -7.62
C SER A 100 17.05 -4.62 -7.88
N ILE A 101 15.99 -4.38 -8.63
CA ILE A 101 15.48 -3.04 -8.93
C ILE A 101 15.06 -2.33 -7.64
N VAL A 102 14.24 -3.00 -6.82
CA VAL A 102 13.77 -2.46 -5.55
C VAL A 102 14.94 -2.06 -4.65
N LYS A 103 16.02 -2.86 -4.62
CA LYS A 103 17.25 -2.53 -3.88
C LYS A 103 18.00 -1.34 -4.48
N THR A 104 18.22 -1.31 -5.79
CA THR A 104 18.96 -0.23 -6.49
C THR A 104 18.31 1.14 -6.30
N TYR A 105 16.98 1.19 -6.24
CA TYR A 105 16.19 2.44 -6.13
C TYR A 105 15.56 2.66 -4.74
N ALA A 106 15.93 1.87 -3.72
CA ALA A 106 15.34 1.96 -2.39
C ALA A 106 15.47 3.37 -1.78
N SER A 107 16.66 3.96 -1.87
CA SER A 107 17.00 5.29 -1.34
C SER A 107 16.58 6.46 -2.24
N THR A 108 16.12 6.17 -3.46
CA THR A 108 15.73 7.20 -4.43
C THR A 108 14.37 7.78 -4.06
N SER A 109 14.29 9.10 -3.84
CA SER A 109 13.04 9.81 -3.60
C SER A 109 12.57 10.50 -4.87
N ALA A 110 11.38 10.17 -5.37
CA ALA A 110 10.82 10.75 -6.59
C ALA A 110 10.73 12.29 -6.53
N ALA A 111 10.54 12.85 -5.33
CA ALA A 111 10.44 14.30 -5.13
C ALA A 111 11.78 15.04 -5.16
N ALA A 112 12.92 14.33 -5.11
CA ALA A 112 14.25 14.93 -4.94
C ALA A 112 15.21 14.65 -6.11
N VAL A 113 14.81 13.84 -7.09
CA VAL A 113 15.64 13.48 -8.24
C VAL A 113 15.43 14.41 -9.42
N LYS A 114 16.41 14.43 -10.33
CA LYS A 114 16.30 15.14 -11.61
C LYS A 114 15.36 14.38 -12.55
N GLU A 115 14.85 15.07 -13.56
CA GLU A 115 13.91 14.50 -14.55
C GLU A 115 14.44 13.23 -15.22
N ALA A 116 15.68 13.24 -15.72
CA ALA A 116 16.29 12.04 -16.32
C ALA A 116 16.43 10.85 -15.36
N GLU A 117 16.69 11.12 -14.07
CA GLU A 117 16.75 10.07 -13.04
C GLU A 117 15.35 9.58 -12.65
N LEU A 118 14.34 10.45 -12.72
CA LEU A 118 12.93 10.10 -12.52
C LEU A 118 12.43 9.22 -13.67
N GLU A 119 12.77 9.54 -14.92
CA GLU A 119 12.46 8.71 -16.09
C GLU A 119 13.06 7.32 -15.97
N ASP A 120 14.35 7.22 -15.61
CA ASP A 120 15.01 5.93 -15.40
C ASP A 120 14.38 5.14 -14.24
N LEU A 121 14.01 5.82 -13.13
CA LEU A 121 13.27 5.20 -12.03
C LEU A 121 11.92 4.64 -12.49
N VAL A 122 11.14 5.41 -13.27
CA VAL A 122 9.84 4.97 -13.79
C VAL A 122 10.00 3.71 -14.63
N VAL A 123 10.96 3.71 -15.56
CA VAL A 123 11.22 2.56 -16.42
C VAL A 123 11.71 1.35 -15.62
N ALA A 124 12.53 1.56 -14.59
CA ALA A 124 12.98 0.50 -13.72
C ALA A 124 11.80 -0.13 -12.95
N LEU A 125 10.88 0.69 -12.43
CA LEU A 125 9.68 0.19 -11.76
C LEU A 125 8.75 -0.57 -12.71
N ASP A 126 8.60 -0.11 -13.96
CA ASP A 126 7.84 -0.82 -15.00
C ASP A 126 8.45 -2.19 -15.29
N LEU A 127 9.78 -2.28 -15.37
CA LEU A 127 10.49 -3.55 -15.46
C LEU A 127 10.26 -4.45 -14.25
N ALA A 128 10.26 -3.90 -13.03
CA ALA A 128 9.96 -4.67 -11.82
C ALA A 128 8.51 -5.19 -11.85
N CYS A 129 7.56 -4.38 -12.33
CA CYS A 129 6.16 -4.77 -12.47
C CYS A 129 5.99 -5.93 -13.47
N VAL A 130 6.64 -5.85 -14.63
CA VAL A 130 6.69 -6.94 -15.64
C VAL A 130 7.31 -8.22 -15.04
N ALA A 131 8.40 -8.08 -14.29
CA ALA A 131 9.02 -9.22 -13.62
C ALA A 131 8.12 -9.86 -12.56
N LEU A 132 7.38 -9.04 -11.79
CA LEU A 132 6.43 -9.53 -10.80
C LEU A 132 5.21 -10.17 -11.45
N TYR A 133 4.77 -9.71 -12.62
CA TYR A 133 3.77 -10.40 -13.43
C TYR A 133 4.23 -11.83 -13.77
N VAL A 134 5.47 -11.99 -14.28
CA VAL A 134 6.03 -13.31 -14.60
C VAL A 134 6.13 -14.18 -13.34
N ALA A 135 6.64 -13.63 -12.23
CA ALA A 135 6.73 -14.36 -10.97
C ALA A 135 5.37 -14.83 -10.46
N CYS A 136 4.33 -13.99 -10.56
CA CYS A 136 2.96 -14.36 -10.20
C CYS A 136 2.40 -15.42 -11.15
N ALA A 137 2.59 -15.27 -12.46
CA ALA A 137 2.06 -16.20 -13.47
C ALA A 137 2.64 -17.62 -13.31
N LEU A 138 3.90 -17.69 -12.86
CA LEU A 138 4.64 -18.92 -12.66
C LEU A 138 4.71 -19.38 -11.18
N GLU A 139 3.89 -18.80 -10.31
CA GLU A 139 3.94 -19.06 -8.86
C GLU A 139 3.62 -20.52 -8.49
N HIS A 140 2.92 -21.27 -9.34
CA HIS A 140 2.78 -22.73 -9.14
C HIS A 140 4.08 -23.50 -9.27
N ALA A 141 5.01 -23.02 -10.11
CA ALA A 141 6.25 -23.71 -10.39
C ALA A 141 7.26 -23.56 -9.25
N VAL A 142 7.06 -22.58 -8.34
CA VAL A 142 7.97 -22.32 -7.23
C VAL A 142 7.27 -21.67 -6.04
N ARG A 143 7.52 -22.19 -4.84
CA ARG A 143 7.23 -21.48 -3.59
C ARG A 143 8.43 -20.60 -3.23
N LEU A 144 8.34 -19.29 -3.49
CA LEU A 144 9.41 -18.32 -3.22
C LEU A 144 9.55 -17.93 -1.73
N GLY A 145 8.75 -18.54 -0.85
CA GLY A 145 8.63 -18.19 0.56
C GLY A 145 7.35 -17.42 0.83
N ASP A 146 6.94 -17.39 2.10
CA ASP A 146 5.71 -16.72 2.53
C ASP A 146 5.78 -15.21 2.22
N LEU A 147 4.76 -14.69 1.52
CA LEU A 147 4.58 -13.27 1.18
C LEU A 147 5.76 -12.55 0.48
N VAL A 148 6.72 -13.29 -0.09
CA VAL A 148 7.91 -12.68 -0.75
C VAL A 148 7.50 -11.85 -1.96
N VAL A 149 6.64 -12.39 -2.82
CA VAL A 149 6.14 -11.69 -4.00
C VAL A 149 5.28 -10.50 -3.59
N ASP A 150 4.41 -10.67 -2.59
CA ASP A 150 3.54 -9.65 -2.06
C ASP A 150 4.32 -8.46 -1.47
N ASN A 151 5.43 -8.72 -0.78
CA ASN A 151 6.31 -7.68 -0.27
C ASN A 151 7.07 -6.94 -1.39
N LEU A 152 7.42 -7.61 -2.50
CA LEU A 152 8.00 -6.94 -3.67
C LEU A 152 6.96 -6.07 -4.39
N LEU A 153 5.74 -6.60 -4.58
CA LEU A 153 4.60 -5.84 -5.09
C LEU A 153 4.34 -4.59 -4.26
N TYR A 154 4.34 -4.71 -2.94
CA TYR A 154 4.19 -3.58 -2.02
C TYR A 154 5.28 -2.51 -2.21
N GLN A 155 6.54 -2.92 -2.35
CA GLN A 155 7.63 -1.97 -2.55
C GLN A 155 7.51 -1.23 -3.88
N VAL A 156 7.08 -1.91 -4.95
CA VAL A 156 6.79 -1.29 -6.25
C VAL A 156 5.60 -0.34 -6.16
N ALA A 157 4.46 -0.78 -5.59
CA ALA A 157 3.28 0.07 -5.42
C ALA A 157 3.57 1.33 -4.59
N LYS A 158 4.34 1.17 -3.50
CA LYS A 158 4.76 2.29 -2.65
C LYS A 158 5.61 3.29 -3.44
N LYS A 159 6.53 2.83 -4.29
CA LYS A 159 7.36 3.72 -5.12
C LYS A 159 6.55 4.37 -6.24
N TYR A 160 5.64 3.66 -6.88
CA TYR A 160 4.73 4.28 -7.85
C TYR A 160 3.84 5.36 -7.22
N ALA A 161 3.37 5.15 -5.99
CA ALA A 161 2.56 6.14 -5.27
C ALA A 161 3.32 7.46 -4.98
N GLU A 162 4.66 7.47 -5.02
CA GLU A 162 5.46 8.69 -4.89
C GLU A 162 5.50 9.52 -6.20
N ILE A 163 5.10 8.93 -7.35
CA ILE A 163 5.22 9.52 -8.68
C ILE A 163 3.81 9.81 -9.24
N PRO A 164 3.40 11.08 -9.38
CA PRO A 164 2.04 11.42 -9.80
C PRO A 164 1.58 10.80 -11.13
N SER A 165 2.49 10.70 -12.11
CA SER A 165 2.21 10.09 -13.42
C SER A 165 2.01 8.57 -13.37
N MET A 166 2.33 7.93 -12.25
CA MET A 166 2.24 6.47 -12.05
C MET A 166 1.02 6.06 -11.21
N ARG A 167 0.11 7.00 -10.91
CA ARG A 167 -1.05 6.76 -10.04
C ARG A 167 -1.91 5.57 -10.46
N VAL A 168 -2.22 5.44 -11.76
CA VAL A 168 -3.03 4.31 -12.28
C VAL A 168 -2.33 2.97 -12.04
N ALA A 169 -1.03 2.88 -12.36
CA ALA A 169 -0.23 1.69 -12.11
C ALA A 169 -0.12 1.39 -10.62
N ALA A 170 0.11 2.41 -9.77
CA ALA A 170 0.14 2.28 -8.32
C ALA A 170 -1.15 1.66 -7.79
N SER A 171 -2.31 2.16 -8.25
CA SER A 171 -3.62 1.70 -7.83
C SER A 171 -3.90 0.26 -8.27
N CYS A 172 -3.51 -0.12 -9.49
CA CYS A 172 -3.65 -1.49 -9.98
C CYS A 172 -2.76 -2.49 -9.22
N VAL A 173 -1.51 -2.14 -8.95
CA VAL A 173 -0.61 -2.99 -8.13
C VAL A 173 -1.13 -3.05 -6.68
N ALA A 174 -1.65 -1.96 -6.13
CA ALA A 174 -2.30 -1.95 -4.81
C ALA A 174 -3.51 -2.89 -4.78
N ALA A 175 -4.40 -2.84 -5.78
CA ALA A 175 -5.52 -3.76 -5.89
C ALA A 175 -5.05 -5.22 -6.01
N CYS A 176 -3.95 -5.50 -6.72
CA CYS A 176 -3.36 -6.83 -6.78
C CYS A 176 -2.94 -7.33 -5.39
N ILE A 177 -2.26 -6.48 -4.61
CA ILE A 177 -1.86 -6.79 -3.22
C ILE A 177 -3.10 -7.05 -2.36
N HIS A 178 -4.16 -6.25 -2.51
CA HIS A 178 -5.43 -6.46 -1.80
C HIS A 178 -6.00 -7.85 -2.04
N VAL A 179 -6.13 -8.26 -3.30
CA VAL A 179 -6.64 -9.60 -3.67
C VAL A 179 -5.81 -10.70 -3.02
N ARG A 180 -4.48 -10.57 -3.04
CA ARG A 180 -3.57 -11.59 -2.52
C ARG A 180 -3.59 -11.66 -0.99
N LEU A 181 -3.51 -10.52 -0.31
CA LEU A 181 -3.60 -10.45 1.15
C LEU A 181 -4.97 -10.90 1.68
N TRP A 182 -6.06 -10.58 0.98
CA TRP A 182 -7.39 -11.06 1.34
C TRP A 182 -7.46 -12.59 1.30
N ASN A 183 -6.92 -13.20 0.24
CA ASN A 183 -6.90 -14.66 0.12
C ASN A 183 -5.99 -15.32 1.18
N ALA A 184 -4.86 -14.71 1.50
CA ALA A 184 -4.00 -15.16 2.59
C ALA A 184 -4.73 -15.11 3.94
N HIS A 185 -5.41 -14.00 4.24
CA HIS A 185 -6.23 -13.84 5.42
C HIS A 185 -7.36 -14.87 5.50
N ALA A 186 -8.12 -15.05 4.41
CA ALA A 186 -9.21 -16.02 4.35
C ALA A 186 -8.74 -17.45 4.65
N THR A 187 -7.53 -17.81 4.20
CA THR A 187 -6.91 -19.10 4.48
C THR A 187 -6.63 -19.28 5.97
N VAL A 188 -6.11 -18.24 6.64
CA VAL A 188 -5.87 -18.24 8.09
C VAL A 188 -7.17 -18.34 8.87
N CYS A 189 -8.20 -17.59 8.50
CA CYS A 189 -9.51 -17.65 9.18
C CYS A 189 -10.16 -19.02 9.07
N LYS A 190 -10.12 -19.63 7.87
CA LYS A 190 -10.63 -20.98 7.64
C LYS A 190 -9.89 -22.01 8.49
N ALA A 191 -8.56 -21.92 8.57
CA ALA A 191 -7.75 -22.80 9.42
C ALA A 191 -8.05 -22.62 10.92
N SER A 192 -8.49 -21.42 11.33
CA SER A 192 -8.83 -21.09 12.71
C SER A 192 -10.27 -21.45 13.10
N GLY A 193 -11.02 -22.13 12.22
CA GLY A 193 -12.42 -22.50 12.46
C GLY A 193 -13.41 -21.33 12.38
N GLY A 194 -12.97 -20.17 11.87
CA GLY A 194 -13.86 -19.03 11.60
C GLY A 194 -14.63 -19.21 10.29
N ASP A 195 -15.74 -18.48 10.15
CA ASP A 195 -16.46 -18.40 8.88
C ASP A 195 -15.51 -17.99 7.75
N ILE A 196 -15.66 -18.62 6.58
CA ILE A 196 -14.88 -18.28 5.39
C ILE A 196 -15.07 -16.79 5.13
N ALA A 197 -13.99 -16.01 5.22
CA ALA A 197 -14.04 -14.59 4.93
C ALA A 197 -14.75 -14.38 3.59
N LYS A 198 -15.88 -13.67 3.60
CA LYS A 198 -16.63 -13.33 2.38
C LYS A 198 -15.65 -12.73 1.37
N ARG A 199 -15.85 -12.97 0.07
CA ARG A 199 -15.07 -12.29 -0.97
C ARG A 199 -15.14 -10.77 -0.74
N SER A 200 -14.03 -10.05 -0.90
CA SER A 200 -14.06 -8.59 -0.75
C SER A 200 -14.99 -7.95 -1.78
N GLN A 201 -15.60 -6.82 -1.44
CA GLN A 201 -16.47 -6.08 -2.36
C GLN A 201 -15.72 -5.70 -3.65
N LEU A 202 -14.45 -5.29 -3.55
CA LEU A 202 -13.60 -5.03 -4.70
C LEU A 202 -13.49 -6.26 -5.61
N MET A 203 -13.20 -7.44 -5.04
CA MET A 203 -13.07 -8.66 -5.84
C MET A 203 -14.36 -9.02 -6.56
N VAL A 204 -15.52 -8.86 -5.90
CA VAL A 204 -16.83 -9.09 -6.50
C VAL A 204 -17.06 -8.16 -7.70
N LEU A 205 -16.72 -6.87 -7.55
CA LEU A 205 -16.86 -5.89 -8.63
C LEU A 205 -15.92 -6.18 -9.80
N LEU A 206 -14.66 -6.54 -9.54
CA LEU A 206 -13.67 -6.79 -10.58
C LEU A 206 -13.90 -8.12 -11.33
N ASP A 207 -14.57 -9.09 -10.69
CA ASP A 207 -14.97 -10.33 -11.36
C ASP A 207 -16.12 -10.11 -12.36
N GLN A 208 -16.88 -9.00 -12.23
CA GLN A 208 -18.02 -8.67 -13.10
C GLN A 208 -17.66 -7.75 -14.27
N ASP A 209 -16.45 -7.18 -14.28
CA ASP A 209 -16.06 -6.12 -15.21
C ASP A 209 -14.77 -6.46 -15.96
N ASP A 210 -14.77 -6.26 -17.27
CA ASP A 210 -13.59 -6.45 -18.11
C ASP A 210 -12.57 -5.32 -17.91
N ASP A 211 -13.01 -4.09 -17.63
CA ASP A 211 -12.13 -2.95 -17.37
C ASP A 211 -11.82 -2.79 -15.87
N CYS A 212 -10.89 -3.63 -15.39
CA CYS A 212 -10.43 -3.54 -14.01
C CYS A 212 -9.77 -2.19 -13.67
N THR A 213 -9.14 -1.52 -14.65
CA THR A 213 -8.41 -0.25 -14.41
C THR A 213 -9.39 0.84 -14.00
N SER A 214 -10.40 1.07 -14.83
CA SER A 214 -11.42 2.09 -14.56
C SER A 214 -12.15 1.81 -13.25
N ARG A 215 -12.50 0.53 -13.00
CA ARG A 215 -13.19 0.12 -11.77
C ARG A 215 -12.36 0.38 -10.52
N VAL A 216 -11.08 0.02 -10.52
CA VAL A 216 -10.16 0.29 -9.39
C VAL A 216 -10.04 1.78 -9.14
N MET A 217 -9.95 2.60 -10.19
CA MET A 217 -9.83 4.05 -10.05
C MET A 217 -11.12 4.71 -9.52
N GLN A 218 -12.29 4.18 -9.84
CA GLN A 218 -13.57 4.69 -9.38
C GLN A 218 -13.92 4.31 -7.94
N GLN A 219 -13.37 3.21 -7.44
CA GLN A 219 -13.72 2.60 -6.15
C GLN A 219 -12.45 2.29 -5.33
N PHE A 220 -11.47 3.19 -5.40
CA PHE A 220 -10.13 2.93 -4.87
C PHE A 220 -10.12 2.73 -3.34
N GLU A 221 -11.07 3.31 -2.63
CA GLU A 221 -11.28 3.08 -1.20
C GLU A 221 -11.46 1.60 -0.84
N LEU A 222 -12.03 0.79 -1.75
CA LEU A 222 -12.22 -0.65 -1.53
C LEU A 222 -10.91 -1.44 -1.58
N VAL A 223 -9.85 -0.88 -2.16
CA VAL A 223 -8.49 -1.47 -2.16
C VAL A 223 -7.89 -1.45 -0.75
N ALA A 224 -8.33 -0.53 0.10
CA ALA A 224 -7.86 -0.42 1.46
C ALA A 224 -8.82 -1.08 2.48
N ALA A 225 -10.00 -1.52 2.03
CA ALA A 225 -11.04 -2.07 2.90
C ALA A 225 -10.77 -3.55 3.19
N PHE A 226 -10.01 -3.82 4.25
CA PHE A 226 -9.73 -5.18 4.73
C PHE A 226 -10.77 -5.67 5.74
N PRO A 227 -10.97 -7.00 5.87
CA PRO A 227 -11.94 -7.53 6.81
C PRO A 227 -11.42 -7.35 8.24
N ASP A 228 -12.32 -7.57 9.21
CA ASP A 228 -11.96 -7.50 10.62
C ASP A 228 -10.87 -8.54 10.96
N PRO A 229 -9.91 -8.18 11.82
CA PRO A 229 -8.81 -9.07 12.17
C PRO A 229 -9.32 -10.28 12.97
N MET A 230 -9.04 -11.48 12.45
CA MET A 230 -9.38 -12.76 13.08
C MET A 230 -8.25 -13.77 12.93
N GLY A 231 -7.96 -14.52 14.00
CA GLY A 231 -6.89 -15.52 13.99
C GLY A 231 -5.49 -14.93 14.06
N TYR A 232 -4.50 -15.80 14.26
CA TYR A 232 -3.10 -15.39 14.35
C TYR A 232 -2.49 -15.17 12.97
N HIS A 233 -1.89 -13.99 12.76
CA HIS A 233 -1.16 -13.65 11.55
C HIS A 233 0.33 -13.52 11.82
N SER A 234 1.15 -13.88 10.83
CA SER A 234 2.59 -13.71 10.89
C SER A 234 2.97 -12.22 10.95
N GLU A 235 4.13 -11.91 11.54
CA GLU A 235 4.68 -10.54 11.57
C GLU A 235 4.81 -9.95 10.17
N GLN A 236 5.16 -10.80 9.19
CA GLN A 236 5.31 -10.41 7.78
C GLN A 236 3.96 -9.99 7.18
N PHE A 237 2.91 -10.77 7.41
CA PHE A 237 1.55 -10.43 7.00
C PHE A 237 1.12 -9.10 7.61
N THR A 238 1.27 -8.96 8.93
CA THR A 238 0.88 -7.75 9.67
C THR A 238 1.59 -6.51 9.14
N ARG A 239 2.92 -6.58 8.95
CA ARG A 239 3.72 -5.46 8.41
C ARG A 239 3.26 -5.10 7.00
N LEU A 240 2.98 -6.09 6.17
CA LEU A 240 2.58 -5.90 4.79
C LEU A 240 1.18 -5.29 4.69
N LEU A 241 0.21 -5.81 5.47
CA LEU A 241 -1.14 -5.28 5.55
C LEU A 241 -1.14 -3.81 5.99
N LEU A 242 -0.56 -3.49 7.15
CA LEU A 242 -0.51 -2.12 7.65
C LEU A 242 0.27 -1.20 6.71
N GLY A 243 1.35 -1.73 6.10
CA GLY A 243 2.12 -1.07 5.06
C GLY A 243 1.26 -0.69 3.86
N HIS A 244 0.52 -1.65 3.33
CA HIS A 244 -0.32 -1.54 2.15
C HIS A 244 -1.48 -0.57 2.38
N VAL A 245 -2.20 -0.69 3.49
CA VAL A 245 -3.32 0.21 3.81
C VAL A 245 -2.83 1.66 3.96
N ASN A 246 -1.67 1.89 4.59
CA ASN A 246 -1.06 3.23 4.63
C ASN A 246 -0.65 3.76 3.24
N THR A 247 -0.17 2.90 2.34
CA THR A 247 0.08 3.30 0.94
C THR A 247 -1.23 3.70 0.25
N CYS A 248 -2.32 2.97 0.49
CA CYS A 248 -3.64 3.32 -0.06
C CYS A 248 -4.16 4.65 0.50
N VAL A 249 -3.94 4.93 1.78
CA VAL A 249 -4.22 6.25 2.37
C VAL A 249 -3.45 7.35 1.62
N THR A 250 -2.15 7.16 1.37
CA THR A 250 -1.35 8.15 0.60
C THR A 250 -1.92 8.38 -0.80
N LEU A 251 -2.35 7.32 -1.49
CA LEU A 251 -2.99 7.42 -2.80
C LEU A 251 -4.32 8.18 -2.70
N LEU A 252 -5.21 7.83 -1.78
CA LEU A 252 -6.48 8.54 -1.56
C LEU A 252 -6.30 10.04 -1.22
N VAL A 253 -5.22 10.39 -0.52
CA VAL A 253 -4.84 11.78 -0.26
C VAL A 253 -4.45 12.49 -1.56
N ALA A 254 -3.66 11.84 -2.42
CA ALA A 254 -3.32 12.36 -3.75
C ALA A 254 -4.55 12.50 -4.66
N ASP A 255 -5.57 11.66 -4.44
CA ASP A 255 -6.86 11.66 -5.13
C ASP A 255 -7.78 12.80 -4.66
N LYS A 256 -7.39 13.54 -3.62
CA LYS A 256 -8.20 14.58 -2.97
C LYS A 256 -9.56 14.05 -2.49
N ASN A 257 -9.61 12.80 -2.01
CA ASN A 257 -10.82 12.19 -1.46
C ASN A 257 -10.72 12.11 0.08
N PRO A 258 -11.02 13.19 0.82
CA PRO A 258 -10.80 13.24 2.27
C PRO A 258 -11.72 12.29 3.05
N GLU A 259 -12.94 12.05 2.58
CA GLU A 259 -13.88 11.14 3.22
C GLU A 259 -13.38 9.70 3.17
N ALA A 260 -12.92 9.25 2.01
CA ALA A 260 -12.35 7.92 1.87
C ALA A 260 -11.12 7.71 2.78
N VAL A 261 -10.27 8.73 2.93
CA VAL A 261 -9.11 8.65 3.85
C VAL A 261 -9.58 8.44 5.29
N LEU A 262 -10.56 9.21 5.75
CA LEU A 262 -11.09 9.09 7.11
C LEU A 262 -11.75 7.72 7.33
N ILE A 263 -12.53 7.25 6.36
CA ILE A 263 -13.19 5.94 6.41
C ILE A 263 -12.13 4.83 6.49
N VAL A 264 -11.10 4.85 5.64
CA VAL A 264 -10.05 3.82 5.66
C VAL A 264 -9.26 3.83 6.95
N ALA A 265 -8.94 5.02 7.47
CA ALA A 265 -8.26 5.15 8.75
C ALA A 265 -9.11 4.53 9.87
N ASP A 266 -10.36 4.95 10.02
CA ASP A 266 -11.20 4.54 11.13
C ASP A 266 -11.69 3.08 11.01
N SER A 267 -12.19 2.69 9.85
CA SER A 267 -12.81 1.37 9.67
C SER A 267 -11.81 0.23 9.49
N THR A 268 -10.60 0.50 8.98
CA THR A 268 -9.61 -0.55 8.70
C THR A 268 -8.37 -0.42 9.59
N LEU A 269 -7.61 0.67 9.48
CA LEU A 269 -6.34 0.80 10.21
C LEU A 269 -6.56 0.76 11.72
N SER A 270 -7.56 1.50 12.21
CA SER A 270 -7.89 1.59 13.64
C SER A 270 -8.15 0.21 14.24
N ARG A 271 -8.98 -0.61 13.59
CA ARG A 271 -9.37 -1.96 14.05
C ARG A 271 -8.21 -2.94 14.04
N TRP A 272 -7.41 -2.94 12.97
CA TRP A 272 -6.23 -3.79 12.88
C TRP A 272 -5.18 -3.42 13.92
N ILE A 273 -4.95 -2.13 14.16
CA ILE A 273 -4.04 -1.68 15.22
C ILE A 273 -4.53 -2.14 16.59
N ASP A 274 -5.82 -1.96 16.91
CA ASP A 274 -6.39 -2.36 18.21
C ASP A 274 -6.26 -3.86 18.45
N HIS A 275 -6.49 -4.67 17.42
CA HIS A 275 -6.29 -6.10 17.51
C HIS A 275 -4.83 -6.47 17.77
N LEU A 276 -3.90 -5.88 17.02
CA LEU A 276 -2.48 -6.21 17.08
C LEU A 276 -1.82 -5.73 18.38
N GLN A 277 -2.31 -4.65 18.98
CA GLN A 277 -1.85 -4.17 20.29
C GLN A 277 -2.12 -5.17 21.42
N LYS A 278 -3.23 -5.92 21.33
CA LYS A 278 -3.57 -6.97 22.29
C LYS A 278 -2.63 -8.18 22.20
N LEU A 279 -1.89 -8.30 21.10
CA LEU A 279 -0.92 -9.38 20.91
C LEU A 279 0.43 -9.00 21.53
N PRO A 280 1.11 -9.93 22.24
CA PRO A 280 2.44 -9.68 22.77
C PRO A 280 3.51 -9.63 21.65
N GLY A 281 4.67 -9.06 21.98
CA GLY A 281 5.87 -9.15 21.14
C GLY A 281 5.95 -8.11 20.02
N GLN A 282 6.36 -8.53 18.82
CA GLN A 282 6.64 -7.62 17.70
C GLN A 282 5.37 -7.02 17.08
N ASN A 283 4.22 -7.69 17.17
CA ASN A 283 2.97 -7.21 16.58
C ASN A 283 2.46 -5.93 17.26
N SER A 284 2.54 -5.82 18.59
CA SER A 284 2.18 -4.59 19.31
C SER A 284 3.15 -3.43 19.01
N LYS A 285 4.45 -3.72 18.89
CA LYS A 285 5.46 -2.73 18.46
C LYS A 285 5.19 -2.21 17.05
N LEU A 286 4.83 -3.12 16.12
CA LEU A 286 4.42 -2.74 14.76
C LEU A 286 3.15 -1.89 14.80
N ALA A 287 2.12 -2.32 15.54
CA ALA A 287 0.88 -1.56 15.68
C ALA A 287 1.15 -0.12 16.16
N SER A 288 1.97 0.05 17.19
CA SER A 288 2.41 1.35 17.70
C SER A 288 3.14 2.19 16.64
N SER A 289 4.11 1.60 15.92
CA SER A 289 4.84 2.31 14.86
C SER A 289 3.96 2.72 13.68
N PHE A 290 3.02 1.87 13.30
CA PHE A 290 2.06 2.16 12.24
C PHE A 290 1.05 3.21 12.68
N SER A 291 0.66 3.20 13.95
CA SER A 291 -0.21 4.22 14.53
C SER A 291 0.42 5.62 14.48
N ASP A 292 1.70 5.74 14.86
CA ASP A 292 2.44 7.01 14.74
C ASP A 292 2.49 7.50 13.28
N ARG A 293 2.72 6.58 12.35
CA ARG A 293 2.76 6.92 10.92
C ARG A 293 1.40 7.42 10.41
N THR A 294 0.31 6.75 10.77
CA THR A 294 -1.04 7.16 10.37
C THR A 294 -1.41 8.50 11.00
N PHE A 295 -1.08 8.72 12.28
CA PHE A 295 -1.20 10.04 12.94
C PHE A 295 -0.51 11.13 12.10
N ARG A 296 0.77 10.95 11.74
CA ARG A 296 1.52 11.95 10.96
C ARG A 296 0.91 12.22 9.58
N ILE A 297 0.36 11.19 8.92
CA ILE A 297 -0.29 11.34 7.61
C ILE A 297 -1.57 12.17 7.77
N LEU A 298 -2.48 11.77 8.65
CA LEU A 298 -3.75 12.47 8.89
C LEU A 298 -3.52 13.92 9.36
N TRP A 299 -2.48 14.14 10.16
CA TRP A 299 -2.09 15.47 10.60
C TRP A 299 -1.64 16.38 9.46
N LYS A 300 -0.87 15.84 8.51
CA LYS A 300 -0.50 16.55 7.28
C LYS A 300 -1.73 16.84 6.42
N CYS A 301 -2.66 15.89 6.30
CA CYS A 301 -3.93 16.09 5.58
C CYS A 301 -4.73 17.25 6.19
N ALA A 302 -4.82 17.33 7.52
CA ALA A 302 -5.47 18.45 8.20
C ALA A 302 -4.82 19.79 7.83
N ALA A 303 -3.48 19.87 7.88
CA ALA A 303 -2.75 21.08 7.54
C ALA A 303 -2.96 21.52 6.08
N VAL A 304 -3.06 20.58 5.14
CA VAL A 304 -3.39 20.87 3.74
C VAL A 304 -4.83 21.39 3.61
N ALA A 305 -5.77 20.79 4.35
CA ALA A 305 -7.16 21.25 4.38
C ALA A 305 -7.27 22.68 4.96
N ASP A 306 -6.49 23.03 5.99
CA ASP A 306 -6.47 24.40 6.54
C ASP A 306 -5.80 25.41 5.60
N GLY A 307 -4.73 25.00 4.90
CA GLY A 307 -3.89 25.87 4.07
C GLY A 307 -4.49 26.24 2.71
N ALA A 308 -5.53 25.51 2.27
CA ALA A 308 -6.31 25.89 1.11
C ALA A 308 -7.08 27.19 1.42
N LYS A 309 -6.51 28.35 1.05
CA LYS A 309 -7.03 29.72 1.22
C LYS A 309 -8.56 29.73 1.41
N GLN A 310 -8.96 29.95 2.66
CA GLN A 310 -10.32 29.90 3.20
C GLN A 310 -11.41 30.43 2.25
N LYS A 311 -12.46 29.64 2.00
CA LYS A 311 -13.76 30.15 1.51
C LYS A 311 -15.03 29.49 2.09
N SER A 312 -14.98 28.39 2.85
CA SER A 312 -16.21 27.77 3.39
C SER A 312 -16.07 27.12 4.77
N ALA A 313 -17.19 27.01 5.48
CA ALA A 313 -17.31 26.30 6.77
C ALA A 313 -17.07 24.78 6.62
N GLU A 314 -17.26 24.22 5.43
CA GLU A 314 -17.03 22.81 5.13
C GLU A 314 -15.55 22.44 5.22
N THR A 315 -14.65 23.26 4.68
CA THR A 315 -13.19 23.03 4.75
C THR A 315 -12.68 23.03 6.19
N ALA A 316 -13.24 23.92 7.01
CA ALA A 316 -12.98 24.02 8.44
C ALA A 316 -13.43 22.76 9.22
N SER A 317 -14.56 22.16 8.83
CA SER A 317 -15.08 20.92 9.39
C SER A 317 -14.21 19.72 9.02
N THR A 318 -13.78 19.62 7.76
CA THR A 318 -12.92 18.53 7.29
C THR A 318 -11.56 18.49 7.99
N ALA A 319 -10.90 19.64 8.19
CA ALA A 319 -9.63 19.69 8.91
C ALA A 319 -9.76 19.25 10.37
N LEU A 320 -10.87 19.59 11.04
CA LEU A 320 -11.15 19.14 12.40
C LEU A 320 -11.38 17.62 12.48
N ARG A 321 -12.11 17.04 11.51
CA ARG A 321 -12.31 15.58 11.43
C ARG A 321 -11.00 14.82 11.25
N PHE A 322 -10.09 15.33 10.42
CA PHE A 322 -8.75 14.76 10.28
C PHE A 322 -7.95 14.82 11.58
N ARG A 323 -7.99 15.94 12.30
CA ARG A 323 -7.29 16.09 13.58
C ARG A 323 -7.84 15.18 14.65
N SER A 324 -9.17 15.15 14.79
CA SER A 324 -9.87 14.23 15.71
C SER A 324 -9.43 12.79 15.46
N THR A 325 -9.55 12.34 14.21
CA THR A 325 -9.14 10.98 13.83
C THR A 325 -7.66 10.75 14.11
N ALA A 326 -6.78 11.68 13.74
CA ALA A 326 -5.34 11.55 13.99
C ALA A 326 -5.03 11.36 15.49
N LEU A 327 -5.70 12.12 16.36
CA LEU A 327 -5.49 12.03 17.82
C LEU A 327 -5.84 10.64 18.36
N THR A 328 -6.85 9.96 17.82
CA THR A 328 -7.16 8.57 18.21
C THR A 328 -5.99 7.61 17.91
N PHE A 329 -5.27 7.81 16.81
CA PHE A 329 -4.07 7.05 16.49
C PHE A 329 -2.89 7.42 17.39
N LEU A 330 -2.79 8.67 17.82
CA LEU A 330 -1.72 9.09 18.73
C LEU A 330 -1.81 8.34 20.08
N LEU A 331 -3.02 8.06 20.56
CA LEU A 331 -3.26 7.30 21.79
C LEU A 331 -2.91 5.81 21.66
N LYS A 332 -2.93 5.29 20.44
CA LYS A 332 -2.56 3.91 20.11
C LYS A 332 -1.04 3.73 19.99
N CYS A 333 -0.25 4.75 20.30
CA CYS A 333 1.20 4.66 20.30
C CYS A 333 1.73 4.36 21.70
N SER A 334 2.47 3.27 21.84
CA SER A 334 3.15 2.88 23.09
C SER A 334 4.18 3.91 23.59
N ASN A 335 4.66 4.79 22.72
CA ASN A 335 5.77 5.71 23.02
C ASN A 335 5.32 7.13 23.33
N TYR A 336 4.02 7.43 23.23
CA TYR A 336 3.50 8.77 23.53
C TYR A 336 2.91 8.79 24.94
N THR A 337 3.35 9.77 25.72
CA THR A 337 2.78 10.03 27.04
C THR A 337 1.48 10.82 26.90
N ALA A 338 0.59 10.70 27.89
CA ALA A 338 -0.60 11.55 28.01
C ALA A 338 -0.23 13.06 27.95
N LEU A 339 0.95 13.43 28.47
CA LEU A 339 1.47 14.80 28.40
C LEU A 339 1.77 15.24 26.96
N TYR A 340 2.43 14.40 26.15
CA TYR A 340 2.67 14.70 24.74
C TYR A 340 1.36 14.81 23.94
N PHE A 341 0.39 13.95 24.24
CA PHE A 341 -0.95 14.02 23.66
C PHE A 341 -1.61 15.38 23.93
N ILE A 342 -1.64 15.82 25.19
CA ILE A 342 -2.19 17.12 25.58
C ILE A 342 -1.44 18.27 24.92
N GLN A 343 -0.11 18.18 24.82
CA GLN A 343 0.68 19.17 24.09
C GLN A 343 0.31 19.24 22.61
N GLN A 344 0.03 18.11 21.94
CA GLN A 344 -0.43 18.13 20.54
C GLN A 344 -1.84 18.69 20.42
N VAL A 345 -2.76 18.32 21.31
CA VAL A 345 -4.13 18.89 21.37
C VAL A 345 -4.09 20.40 21.59
N HIS A 346 -3.32 20.86 22.59
CA HIS A 346 -3.18 22.27 22.94
C HIS A 346 -2.45 23.05 21.85
N ARG A 347 -1.39 22.49 21.25
CA ARG A 347 -0.69 23.11 20.13
C ARG A 347 -1.62 23.28 18.94
N VAL A 348 -2.48 22.32 18.64
CA VAL A 348 -3.43 22.44 17.52
C VAL A 348 -4.58 23.35 17.82
N GLY A 349 -5.19 23.27 19.00
CA GLY A 349 -6.18 24.24 19.45
C GLY A 349 -5.60 25.66 19.31
N VAL A 350 -4.53 25.95 20.04
CA VAL A 350 -3.96 27.32 20.10
C VAL A 350 -3.34 27.79 18.77
N GLN A 351 -2.67 26.94 17.97
CA GLN A 351 -2.12 27.37 16.67
C GLN A 351 -3.21 27.58 15.63
N HIS A 352 -4.26 26.76 15.62
CA HIS A 352 -5.39 26.95 14.71
C HIS A 352 -6.23 28.17 15.09
N GLU A 353 -6.40 28.46 16.38
CA GLU A 353 -7.03 29.70 16.89
C GLU A 353 -6.26 30.96 16.45
N ARG A 354 -4.93 30.91 16.44
CA ARG A 354 -4.08 32.04 16.01
C ARG A 354 -4.08 32.31 14.51
N VAL A 355 -4.35 31.30 13.68
CA VAL A 355 -4.22 31.40 12.21
C VAL A 355 -5.53 31.76 11.51
N THR A 356 -6.70 31.56 12.15
CA THR A 356 -7.97 31.50 11.39
C THR A 356 -8.95 32.67 11.54
N ASN A 357 -8.69 33.74 12.31
CA ASN A 357 -9.62 34.88 12.49
C ASN A 357 -11.10 34.44 12.67
N ARG A 358 -11.34 33.30 13.33
CA ARG A 358 -12.68 32.74 13.49
C ARG A 358 -13.49 33.55 14.50
N SER A 359 -14.82 33.54 14.34
CA SER A 359 -15.73 34.11 15.31
C SER A 359 -15.59 33.43 16.68
N GLN A 360 -15.88 34.17 17.75
CA GLN A 360 -15.78 33.71 19.14
C GLN A 360 -16.55 32.41 19.42
N ARG A 361 -17.64 32.17 18.67
CA ARG A 361 -18.43 30.94 18.71
C ARG A 361 -17.69 29.73 18.11
N GLY A 362 -17.03 29.90 16.97
CA GLY A 362 -16.22 28.84 16.36
C GLY A 362 -14.99 28.46 17.20
N LEU A 363 -14.48 29.41 17.98
CA LEU A 363 -13.42 29.18 18.98
C LEU A 363 -13.94 28.32 20.16
N GLN A 364 -15.09 28.68 20.71
CA GLN A 364 -15.73 27.91 21.80
C GLN A 364 -16.11 26.49 21.37
N GLU A 365 -16.61 26.30 20.15
CA GLU A 365 -16.95 24.98 19.61
C GLU A 365 -15.70 24.09 19.47
N VAL A 366 -14.58 24.65 19.02
CA VAL A 366 -13.30 23.95 18.89
C VAL A 366 -12.70 23.61 20.26
N TYR A 367 -12.74 24.55 21.22
CA TYR A 367 -12.28 24.30 22.59
C TYR A 367 -13.15 23.26 23.30
N ALA A 368 -14.47 23.34 23.16
CA ALA A 368 -15.40 22.37 23.71
C ALA A 368 -15.24 20.98 23.07
N PHE A 369 -14.95 20.92 21.77
CA PHE A 369 -14.59 19.69 21.08
C PHE A 369 -13.32 19.08 21.68
N TYR A 370 -12.22 19.84 21.80
CA TYR A 370 -10.97 19.31 22.36
C TYR A 370 -11.09 18.93 23.84
N ALA A 371 -11.84 19.69 24.64
CA ALA A 371 -12.10 19.36 26.03
C ALA A 371 -12.94 18.07 26.15
N ARG A 372 -13.94 17.89 25.28
CA ARG A 372 -14.74 16.66 25.22
C ARG A 372 -13.90 15.46 24.80
N GLU A 373 -13.17 15.56 23.70
CA GLU A 373 -12.28 14.50 23.24
C GLU A 373 -11.26 14.14 24.33
N ALA A 374 -10.61 15.12 24.96
CA ALA A 374 -9.67 14.86 26.06
C ALA A 374 -10.33 14.17 27.27
N ASN A 375 -11.58 14.48 27.58
CA ASN A 375 -12.33 13.88 28.68
C ASN A 375 -12.82 12.46 28.34
N ASP A 376 -13.42 12.25 27.17
CA ASP A 376 -13.89 10.95 26.70
C ASP A 376 -12.70 9.98 26.56
N LEU A 377 -11.53 10.48 26.14
CA LEU A 377 -10.28 9.71 26.02
C LEU A 377 -9.64 9.41 27.38
N SER A 378 -9.79 10.30 28.37
CA SER A 378 -9.36 10.02 29.76
C SER A 378 -10.20 8.93 30.42
N GLN A 379 -11.41 8.68 29.93
CA GLN A 379 -12.28 7.59 30.40
C GLN A 379 -11.98 6.26 29.68
N ALA A 380 -11.47 6.30 28.45
CA ALA A 380 -11.16 5.11 27.65
C ALA A 380 -9.81 4.45 27.97
N VAL A 381 -8.91 5.13 28.70
CA VAL A 381 -7.62 4.59 29.15
C VAL A 381 -7.63 4.45 30.69
N PRO A 382 -7.93 3.26 31.23
CA PRO A 382 -7.74 3.00 32.65
C PRO A 382 -6.23 3.10 32.92
N ASP A 383 -5.81 3.91 33.88
CA ASP A 383 -4.43 4.13 34.34
C ASP A 383 -3.58 5.19 33.61
N ALA A 384 -4.13 5.95 32.65
CA ALA A 384 -3.48 7.21 32.28
C ALA A 384 -3.67 8.23 33.41
N PRO A 385 -2.63 8.96 33.87
CA PRO A 385 -2.81 9.96 34.91
C PRO A 385 -3.83 11.01 34.42
N HIS A 386 -5.00 11.05 35.06
CA HIS A 386 -6.06 12.02 34.75
C HIS A 386 -5.49 13.45 34.83
N MET A 387 -5.25 14.08 33.69
CA MET A 387 -4.57 15.39 33.65
C MET A 387 -5.52 16.58 33.77
N TYR A 388 -6.83 16.39 33.71
CA TYR A 388 -7.80 17.44 34.04
C TYR A 388 -8.45 17.19 35.39
N THR A 389 -7.73 17.50 36.48
CA THR A 389 -8.45 18.05 37.63
C THR A 389 -8.87 19.45 37.22
N VAL A 390 -10.16 19.64 36.91
CA VAL A 390 -10.74 20.97 36.78
C VAL A 390 -10.58 21.66 38.13
N ARG A 391 -9.45 22.33 38.35
CA ARG A 391 -9.39 23.40 39.33
C ARG A 391 -10.26 24.48 38.76
N LYS A 392 -11.48 24.59 39.31
CA LYS A 392 -12.25 25.84 39.35
C LYS A 392 -11.26 26.96 39.60
N VAL A 393 -10.92 27.72 38.57
CA VAL A 393 -10.36 29.05 38.77
C VAL A 393 -11.54 29.88 39.23
N MET A 394 -11.78 29.87 40.55
CA MET A 394 -12.39 31.01 41.20
C MET A 394 -11.33 32.10 41.26
N ARG A 395 -11.39 33.03 40.31
CA ARG A 395 -11.47 34.48 40.52
C ARG A 395 -11.39 35.21 39.18
#